data_AF-A0A9W6B920-F1
#
_entry.id   AF-A0A9W6B920-F1
#
_cell.length_a   1.000
_cell.length_b   1.000
_cell.length_c   1.000
_cell.angle_alpha   90.00
_cell.angle_beta   90.00
_cell.angle_gamma   90.00
#
_symmetry.space_group_name_H-M   'P 1'
#
loop_
_entity.id
_entity.type
_entity.pdbx_description
1 polymer ?
#
loop_
_entity_poly.entity_id
_entity_poly.type
_entity_poly.pdbx_seq_one_letter_code
_entity_poly.pdbx_strand_id
1 'polypeptide(L)'
;MKKLFLASAIVASLCFVGCSSDDDSGEGGTSGTDCFDCTLAGMSTEFCYTDGDDTYTITVMGVETEQSLGGLDWEDVKEGLQATCE
;
A
#
# COMPACT_ATOMS: atom_id res chain seq x y z
N MET A 1 -25.11 -35.08 -14.42
CA MET A 1 -24.27 -34.21 -15.27
C MET A 1 -24.14 -32.85 -14.60
N LYS A 2 -22.99 -32.20 -14.77
CA LYS A 2 -22.39 -31.15 -13.93
C LYS A 2 -23.32 -30.00 -13.53
N LYS A 3 -23.30 -29.62 -12.24
CA LYS A 3 -23.69 -28.29 -11.75
C LYS A 3 -22.41 -27.46 -11.62
N LEU A 4 -22.20 -26.52 -12.52
CA LEU A 4 -21.13 -25.52 -12.43
C LEU A 4 -21.79 -24.17 -12.74
N PHE A 5 -22.15 -23.45 -11.68
CA PHE A 5 -22.42 -22.02 -11.75
C PHE A 5 -21.05 -21.34 -11.76
N LEU A 6 -20.59 -20.98 -12.96
CA LEU A 6 -19.35 -20.25 -13.14
C LEU A 6 -19.62 -18.76 -12.90
N ALA A 7 -18.96 -18.22 -11.89
CA ALA A 7 -18.87 -16.80 -11.60
C ALA A 7 -18.21 -16.03 -12.75
N SER A 8 -18.58 -14.77 -12.92
CA SER A 8 -17.64 -13.64 -13.04
C SER A 8 -18.40 -12.40 -13.54
N ALA A 9 -18.60 -11.44 -12.65
CA ALA A 9 -18.84 -10.04 -12.98
C ALA A 9 -18.63 -9.21 -11.72
N ILE A 10 -17.39 -9.16 -11.22
CA ILE A 10 -16.99 -8.07 -10.33
C ILE A 10 -16.35 -7.03 -11.24
N VAL A 11 -17.17 -6.04 -11.55
CA VAL A 11 -16.74 -4.71 -11.98
C VAL A 11 -15.89 -4.13 -10.85
N ALA A 12 -14.61 -3.89 -11.10
CA ALA A 12 -13.82 -2.96 -10.32
C ALA A 12 -13.28 -1.91 -11.29
N SER A 13 -14.11 -0.89 -11.47
CA SER A 13 -13.75 0.36 -12.12
C SER A 13 -12.59 1.01 -11.37
N LEU A 14 -11.54 1.33 -12.13
CA LEU A 14 -10.82 2.62 -12.11
C LEU A 14 -10.60 3.24 -10.72
N CYS A 15 -9.37 3.20 -10.21
CA CYS A 15 -8.80 4.36 -9.54
C CYS A 15 -7.34 4.49 -9.97
N PHE A 16 -7.12 5.54 -10.75
CA PHE A 16 -5.82 6.05 -11.12
C PHE A 16 -5.11 6.51 -9.84
N VAL A 17 -4.04 5.83 -9.43
CA VAL A 17 -2.98 6.46 -8.63
C VAL A 17 -2.05 7.17 -9.61
N GLY A 18 -2.55 8.29 -10.13
CA GLY A 18 -1.73 9.31 -10.75
C GLY A 18 -1.66 10.48 -9.77
N CYS A 19 -0.46 10.79 -9.31
CA CYS A 19 -0.13 11.98 -8.55
C CYS A 19 -0.90 13.22 -9.02
N SER A 20 -1.37 14.05 -8.10
CA SER A 20 -0.82 15.40 -8.00
C SER A 20 -1.29 16.07 -6.71
N SER A 21 -0.34 16.78 -6.09
CA SER A 21 -0.54 17.85 -5.12
C SER A 21 -1.81 18.64 -5.36
N ASP A 22 -2.69 18.67 -4.36
CA ASP A 22 -3.42 19.87 -3.95
C ASP A 22 -4.03 19.57 -2.57
N ASP A 23 -3.88 20.54 -1.65
CA ASP A 23 -4.68 20.70 -0.44
C ASP A 23 -6.09 20.10 -0.58
N ASP A 24 -6.42 19.07 0.19
CA ASP A 24 -7.57 19.09 1.10
C ASP A 24 -7.67 17.77 1.87
N SER A 25 -8.29 17.84 3.03
CA SER A 25 -8.53 16.70 3.91
C SER A 25 -9.40 15.66 3.19
N GLY A 26 -8.79 14.56 2.74
CA GLY A 26 -9.47 13.50 2.03
C GLY A 26 -9.28 12.16 2.72
N GLU A 27 -10.15 11.86 3.68
CA GLU A 27 -10.45 10.51 4.16
C GLU A 27 -10.92 9.64 2.98
N GLY A 28 -9.96 9.15 2.18
CA GLY A 28 -10.17 8.23 1.07
C GLY A 28 -10.18 6.80 1.58
N GLY A 29 -11.32 6.38 2.15
CA GLY A 29 -11.52 5.06 2.72
C GLY A 29 -11.14 3.90 1.80
N THR A 30 -9.99 3.29 2.09
CA THR A 30 -9.75 1.87 1.89
C THR A 30 -9.63 1.28 3.29
N SER A 31 -10.69 0.64 3.78
CA SER A 31 -10.66 -0.02 5.09
C SER A 31 -9.60 -1.12 5.04
N GLY A 32 -8.42 -0.88 5.61
CA GLY A 32 -7.31 -1.84 5.66
C GLY A 32 -5.95 -1.30 5.19
N THR A 33 -5.87 -0.10 4.61
CA THR A 33 -4.57 0.44 4.18
C THR A 33 -3.89 1.19 5.33
N ASP A 34 -2.70 0.75 5.70
CA ASP A 34 -1.84 1.38 6.70
C ASP A 34 -0.61 1.97 6.00
N CYS A 35 -0.53 3.29 6.01
CA CYS A 35 0.58 4.04 5.43
C CYS A 35 1.31 4.86 6.49
N PHE A 36 2.61 5.03 6.32
CA PHE A 36 3.38 5.99 7.09
C PHE A 36 4.50 6.60 6.25
N ASP A 37 4.74 7.90 6.48
CA ASP A 37 5.85 8.63 5.90
C ASP A 37 7.09 8.56 6.79
N CYS A 38 8.24 8.61 6.14
CA CYS A 38 9.52 8.76 6.81
C CYS A 38 10.55 9.50 5.97
N THR A 39 11.64 9.91 6.62
CA THR A 39 12.83 10.40 5.94
C THR A 39 13.94 9.36 6.04
N LEU A 40 14.37 8.83 4.90
CA LEU A 40 15.48 7.89 4.80
C LEU A 40 16.60 8.55 4.00
N ALA A 41 17.77 8.71 4.63
CA ALA A 41 18.93 9.37 4.02
C ALA A 41 18.62 10.76 3.41
N GLY A 42 17.72 11.52 4.04
CA GLY A 42 17.29 12.84 3.57
C GLY A 42 16.25 12.84 2.45
N MET A 43 15.69 11.68 2.09
CA MET A 43 14.63 11.54 1.08
C MET A 43 13.30 11.18 1.74
N SER A 44 12.24 11.88 1.34
CA SER A 44 10.86 11.53 1.73
C SER A 44 10.52 10.16 1.13
N THR A 45 10.19 9.23 2.01
CA THR A 45 9.83 7.85 1.67
C THR A 45 8.51 7.51 2.35
N GLU A 46 7.53 7.09 1.58
CA GLU A 46 6.25 6.60 2.10
C GLU A 46 6.22 5.07 2.01
N PHE A 47 5.72 4.43 3.06
CA PHE A 47 5.49 3.00 3.10
C PHE A 47 3.99 2.74 3.28
N CYS A 48 3.41 1.92 2.42
CA CYS A 48 1.98 1.61 2.45
C CYS A 48 1.76 0.10 2.36
N TYR A 49 0.87 -0.41 3.21
CA TYR A 49 0.44 -1.81 3.21
C TYR A 49 -1.07 -1.88 3.19
N THR A 50 -1.62 -2.85 2.47
CA THR A 50 -3.07 -3.12 2.47
C THR A 50 -3.33 -4.44 3.18
N ASP A 51 -4.24 -4.43 4.16
CA ASP A 51 -4.59 -5.62 4.94
C ASP A 51 -5.07 -6.76 4.03
N GLY A 52 -4.34 -7.88 4.10
CA GLY A 52 -4.62 -9.07 3.30
C GLY A 52 -3.69 -9.25 2.10
N ASP A 53 -2.85 -8.26 1.77
CA ASP A 53 -1.78 -8.41 0.79
C ASP A 53 -0.54 -9.08 1.41
N ASP A 54 0.27 -9.78 0.59
CA ASP A 54 1.57 -10.32 1.03
C ASP A 54 2.72 -9.37 0.73
N THR A 55 2.39 -8.15 0.30
CA THR A 55 3.32 -7.13 -0.19
C THR A 55 2.97 -5.77 0.39
N TYR A 56 3.95 -4.87 0.40
CA TYR A 56 3.81 -3.47 0.75
C TYR A 56 4.52 -2.61 -0.30
N THR A 57 4.06 -1.38 -0.48
CA THR A 57 4.62 -0.41 -1.44
C THR A 57 5.55 0.55 -0.72
N ILE A 58 6.65 0.88 -1.39
CA ILE A 58 7.62 1.89 -1.00
C ILE A 58 7.60 2.98 -2.07
N THR A 59 7.32 4.22 -1.69
CA THR A 59 7.36 5.37 -2.59
C THR A 59 8.52 6.27 -2.21
N VAL A 60 9.54 6.38 -3.07
CA VAL A 60 10.69 7.28 -2.87
C VAL A 60 10.73 8.28 -4.01
N MET A 61 10.62 9.57 -3.69
CA MET A 61 10.61 10.65 -4.71
C MET A 61 9.60 10.43 -5.85
N GLY A 62 8.43 9.87 -5.54
CA GLY A 62 7.39 9.55 -6.51
C GLY A 62 7.65 8.30 -7.36
N VAL A 63 8.67 7.50 -7.03
CA VAL A 63 8.91 6.18 -7.61
C VAL A 63 8.40 5.12 -6.65
N GLU A 64 7.42 4.35 -7.10
CA GLU A 64 6.80 3.26 -6.34
C GLU A 64 7.53 1.93 -6.60
N THR A 65 7.73 1.15 -5.56
CA THR A 65 8.29 -0.20 -5.63
C THR A 65 7.55 -1.10 -4.65
N GLU A 66 7.05 -2.22 -5.14
CA GLU A 66 6.40 -3.24 -4.31
C GLU A 66 7.43 -4.23 -3.76
N GLN A 67 7.30 -4.57 -2.49
CA GLN A 67 8.16 -5.51 -1.78
C GLN A 67 7.31 -6.54 -1.04
N SER A 68 7.74 -7.80 -1.03
CA SER A 68 7.07 -8.86 -0.27
C SER A 68 7.40 -8.77 1.22
N LEU A 69 6.41 -9.05 2.06
CA LEU A 69 6.57 -9.25 3.49
C LEU A 69 7.43 -10.49 3.81
N GLY A 70 7.61 -11.41 2.86
CA GLY A 70 8.45 -12.60 3.07
C GLY A 70 7.93 -13.53 4.17
N GLY A 71 6.63 -13.47 4.48
CA GLY A 71 5.99 -14.23 5.55
C GLY A 71 6.10 -13.60 6.94
N LEU A 72 6.55 -12.35 7.04
CA LEU A 72 6.48 -11.55 8.26
C LEU A 72 5.13 -10.82 8.35
N ASP A 73 4.74 -10.46 9.57
CA ASP A 73 3.58 -9.60 9.79
C ASP A 73 3.92 -8.14 9.48
N TRP A 74 2.94 -7.39 8.94
CA TRP A 74 3.16 -5.98 8.58
C TRP A 74 3.62 -5.13 9.77
N GLU A 75 3.10 -5.37 10.97
CA GLU A 75 3.47 -4.60 12.16
C GLU A 75 4.96 -4.74 12.50
N ASP A 76 5.53 -5.94 12.38
CA ASP A 76 6.96 -6.19 12.61
C ASP A 76 7.84 -5.49 11.56
N VAL A 77 7.43 -5.58 10.30
CA VAL A 77 8.13 -4.90 9.19
C VAL A 77 8.07 -3.39 9.38
N LYS A 78 6.89 -2.86 9.71
CA LYS A 78 6.66 -1.44 9.99
C LYS A 78 7.53 -0.94 11.14
N GLU A 79 7.60 -1.65 12.26
CA GLU A 79 8.45 -1.26 13.39
C GLU A 79 9.93 -1.18 12.98
N GLY A 80 10.42 -2.17 12.22
CA GLY A 80 11.80 -2.17 11.73
C GLY A 80 12.10 -1.02 10.75
N LEU A 81 11.16 -0.74 9.86
CA LEU A 81 11.26 0.40 8.94
C LEU A 81 11.25 1.73 9.72
N GLN A 82 10.31 1.90 10.65
CA GLN A 82 10.22 3.08 11.51
C GLN A 82 11.47 3.30 12.36
N ALA A 83 12.10 2.23 12.86
CA ALA A 83 13.37 2.31 13.59
C ALA A 83 14.54 2.75 12.70
N THR A 84 14.43 2.59 11.39
CA THR A 84 15.42 3.03 10.41
C THR A 84 15.17 4.49 9.97
N CYS A 85 13.99 5.03 10.28
CA CYS A 85 13.64 6.41 9.99
C CYS A 85 14.41 7.33 10.95
N GLU A 86 15.15 8.31 10.41
CA GLU A 86 15.97 9.27 11.19
C GLU A 86 15.27 10.62 11.37
#